data_AF-A0A2G1YCD1-F1
#
_entry.id   AF-A0A2G1YCD1-F1
#
_cell.length_a   1.000
_cell.length_b   1.000
_cell.length_c   1.000
_cell.angle_alpha   90.00
_cell.angle_beta   90.00
_cell.angle_gamma   90.00
#
_symmetry.space_group_name_H-M   'P 1'
#
loop_
_entity.id
_entity.type
_entity.pdbx_description
1 polymer ?
#
loop_
_entity_poly.entity_id
_entity_poly.type
_entity_poly.pdbx_seq_one_letter_code
_entity_poly.pdbx_strand_id
1 'polypeptide(L)'
;MIRRLSLFAMLLSLAGCGPAGDDGVGGVSTSEARALNEAAAQLDARTGAVQDGDKSLNPAARAAAEADRHRQAPARPPRGDGET
;
A
#
# COMPACT_ATOMS: atom_id res chain seq x y z
N MET A 1 -36.69 -32.18 16.43
CA MET A 1 -36.45 -30.92 17.18
C MET A 1 -34.97 -30.67 17.46
N ILE A 2 -34.20 -31.67 17.92
CA ILE A 2 -32.75 -31.62 18.14
C ILE A 2 -31.93 -31.02 16.97
N ARG A 3 -32.26 -31.36 15.72
CA ARG A 3 -31.54 -30.83 14.54
C ARG A 3 -31.67 -29.31 14.37
N ARG A 4 -32.79 -28.72 14.79
CA ARG A 4 -32.99 -27.26 14.74
C ARG A 4 -32.21 -26.57 15.85
N LEU A 5 -32.13 -27.19 17.03
CA LEU A 5 -31.37 -26.70 18.17
C LEU A 5 -29.85 -26.68 17.88
N SER A 6 -29.35 -27.72 17.21
CA SER A 6 -27.94 -27.81 16.81
C SER A 6 -27.55 -26.74 15.78
N LEU A 7 -28.43 -26.45 14.82
CA LEU A 7 -28.18 -25.38 13.83
C LEU A 7 -28.14 -24.00 14.51
N PHE A 8 -29.01 -23.77 15.49
CA PHE A 8 -29.08 -22.51 16.23
C PHE A 8 -27.83 -22.28 17.10
N ALA A 9 -27.32 -23.34 17.73
CA ALA A 9 -26.07 -23.28 18.50
C ALA A 9 -24.87 -22.94 17.61
N MET A 10 -24.80 -23.50 16.40
CA MET A 10 -23.72 -23.23 15.44
C MET A 10 -23.74 -21.78 14.92
N LEU A 11 -24.94 -21.21 14.70
CA LEU A 11 -25.11 -19.80 14.33
C LEU A 11 -24.66 -18.85 15.45
N LEU A 12 -24.93 -19.18 16.72
CA LEU A 12 -24.48 -18.39 17.87
C LEU A 12 -22.95 -18.36 17.99
N SER A 13 -22.26 -19.48 17.71
CA SER A 13 -20.79 -19.52 17.70
C SER A 13 -20.19 -18.63 16.60
N LEU A 14 -20.89 -18.45 15.48
CA LEU A 14 -20.43 -17.59 14.38
C LEU A 14 -20.65 -16.09 14.67
N ALA A 15 -21.67 -15.75 15.47
CA ALA A 15 -21.97 -14.37 15.86
C ALA A 15 -20.91 -13.75 16.80
N GLY A 16 -20.05 -14.58 17.42
CA GLY A 16 -18.89 -14.09 18.19
C GLY A 16 -17.72 -13.62 17.32
N CYS A 17 -17.72 -13.93 16.02
CA CYS A 17 -16.76 -13.44 15.04
C CYS A 17 -17.35 -12.23 14.29
N GLY A 18 -17.91 -11.29 15.06
CA GLY A 18 -18.36 -10.00 14.57
C GLY A 18 -17.19 -9.01 14.48
N PRO A 19 -17.32 -7.93 13.69
CA PRO A 19 -16.29 -6.90 13.60
C PRO A 19 -16.02 -6.35 15.01
N ALA A 20 -14.82 -6.62 15.54
CA ALA A 20 -14.33 -5.91 16.70
C ALA A 20 -14.32 -4.42 16.31
N GLY A 21 -15.03 -3.59 17.08
CA GLY A 21 -15.24 -2.16 16.81
C GLY A 21 -13.98 -1.31 17.00
N ASP A 22 -12.84 -1.83 16.56
CA ASP A 22 -11.59 -1.10 16.49
C ASP A 22 -11.62 -0.21 15.25
N ASP A 23 -11.38 1.09 15.45
CA ASP A 23 -11.34 2.10 14.40
C ASP A 23 -10.03 1.99 13.60
N GLY A 24 -9.54 0.76 13.37
CA GLY A 24 -8.19 0.44 12.98
C GLY A 24 -8.09 -0.87 12.20
N VAL A 25 -7.19 -0.93 11.22
CA VAL A 25 -6.91 -2.15 10.43
C VAL A 25 -5.64 -2.81 10.95
N GLY A 26 -5.67 -4.13 11.18
CA GLY A 26 -4.48 -4.89 11.58
C GLY A 26 -3.93 -4.58 12.98
N GLY A 27 -4.77 -4.07 13.90
CA GLY A 27 -4.37 -3.75 15.27
C GLY A 27 -3.76 -2.36 15.46
N VAL A 28 -3.84 -1.49 14.44
CA VAL A 28 -3.39 -0.08 14.51
C VAL A 28 -4.60 0.83 14.40
N SER A 29 -4.80 1.70 15.39
CA SER A 29 -5.89 2.68 15.37
C SER A 29 -5.68 3.76 14.31
N THR A 30 -6.76 4.36 13.81
CA THR A 30 -6.68 5.50 12.86
C THR A 30 -5.87 6.68 13.39
N SER A 31 -5.90 6.95 14.69
CA SER A 31 -5.11 8.04 15.32
C SER A 31 -3.63 7.71 15.35
N GLU A 32 -3.28 6.47 15.65
CA GLU A 32 -1.90 5.96 15.62
C GLU A 32 -1.35 6.00 14.19
N ALA A 33 -2.11 5.51 13.20
CA ALA A 33 -1.71 5.59 11.79
C ALA A 33 -1.43 7.04 11.33
N ARG A 34 -2.25 8.01 11.76
CA ARG A 34 -2.02 9.44 11.48
C ARG A 34 -0.74 9.96 12.13
N ALA A 35 -0.46 9.58 13.39
CA ALA A 35 0.75 9.99 14.08
C ALA A 35 2.02 9.46 13.39
N LEU A 36 2.00 8.21 12.92
CA LEU A 36 3.10 7.64 12.14
C LEU A 36 3.31 8.38 10.81
N ASN A 37 2.23 8.70 10.09
CA ASN A 37 2.30 9.45 8.84
C ASN A 37 2.90 10.86 9.05
N GLU A 38 2.50 11.54 10.12
CA GLU A 38 3.04 12.86 10.47
C GLU A 38 4.55 12.79 10.77
N ALA A 39 4.98 11.79 11.54
CA ALA A 39 6.40 11.56 11.79
C ALA A 39 7.19 11.28 10.49
N ALA A 40 6.61 10.50 9.57
CA ALA A 40 7.21 10.24 8.26
C ALA A 40 7.31 11.52 7.42
N ALA A 41 6.27 12.36 7.41
CA ALA A 41 6.29 13.64 6.69
C ALA A 41 7.38 14.59 7.23
N GLN A 42 7.60 14.62 8.55
CA GLN A 42 8.68 15.41 9.15
C GLN A 42 10.07 14.88 8.79
N LEU A 43 10.23 13.56 8.65
CA LEU A 43 11.47 12.96 8.19
C LEU A 43 11.69 13.24 6.70
N ASP A 44 10.65 13.12 5.87
CA ASP A 44 10.71 13.43 4.44
C ASP A 44 11.08 14.90 4.22
N ALA A 45 10.48 15.83 4.95
CA ALA A 45 10.83 17.25 4.88
C ALA A 45 12.31 17.53 5.20
N ARG A 46 12.90 16.80 6.17
CA ARG A 46 14.33 16.88 6.48
C ARG A 46 15.20 16.27 5.38
N THR A 47 14.73 15.20 4.73
CA THR A 47 15.49 14.44 3.74
C THR A 47 15.38 15.05 2.34
N GLY A 48 14.23 15.62 1.97
CA GLY A 48 13.98 16.34 0.73
C GLY A 48 14.85 17.59 0.62
N ALA A 49 14.99 18.35 1.71
CA ALA A 49 15.91 19.49 1.78
C ALA A 49 17.38 19.10 1.55
N VAL A 50 17.77 17.87 1.90
CA VAL A 50 19.13 17.32 1.66
C VAL A 50 19.28 16.81 0.22
N GLN A 51 18.21 16.35 -0.42
CA GLN A 51 18.27 15.83 -1.79
C GLN A 51 18.31 16.92 -2.87
N ASP A 52 17.72 18.09 -2.62
CA ASP A 52 17.66 19.19 -3.59
C ASP A 52 18.97 20.01 -3.67
N GLY A 53 19.80 19.99 -2.62
CA GLY A 53 21.05 20.75 -2.56
C GLY A 53 22.23 20.13 -3.30
N ASP A 54 22.30 18.79 -3.38
CA ASP A 54 23.56 18.09 -3.68
C ASP A 54 23.48 17.11 -4.87
N LYS A 55 22.37 17.06 -5.61
CA LYS A 55 22.22 16.13 -6.77
C LYS A 55 22.50 16.77 -8.12
N SER A 56 23.66 17.39 -8.26
CA SER A 56 24.38 17.31 -9.53
C SER A 56 24.94 15.89 -9.63
N LEU A 57 24.13 14.95 -10.16
CA LEU A 57 24.61 13.60 -10.49
C LEU A 57 25.89 13.71 -11.32
N ASN A 58 26.94 12.97 -10.93
CA ASN A 58 28.13 12.91 -11.76
C ASN A 58 27.76 12.38 -13.17
N PRO A 59 28.59 12.65 -14.21
CA PRO A 59 28.25 12.28 -15.59
C PRO A 59 27.95 10.78 -15.77
N ALA A 60 28.64 9.90 -15.02
CA ALA A 60 28.41 8.46 -15.07
C ALA A 60 27.05 8.05 -14.47
N ALA A 61 26.66 8.67 -13.35
CA ALA A 61 25.37 8.41 -12.70
C ALA A 61 24.20 8.91 -13.55
N ARG A 62 24.36 10.03 -14.27
CA ARG A 62 23.36 10.49 -15.26
C ARG A 62 23.21 9.51 -16.42
N ALA A 63 24.32 9.05 -16.99
CA ALA A 63 24.31 8.09 -18.10
C ALA A 63 23.67 6.76 -17.69
N ALA A 64 23.95 6.26 -16.47
CA ALA A 64 23.33 5.05 -15.94
C ALA A 64 21.81 5.20 -15.75
N ALA A 65 21.37 6.32 -15.17
CA ALA A 65 19.94 6.60 -14.98
C ALA A 65 19.19 6.74 -16.32
N GLU A 66 19.83 7.30 -17.35
CA GLU A 66 19.26 7.40 -18.70
C GLU A 66 19.15 6.02 -19.37
N ALA A 67 20.19 5.19 -19.30
CA ALA A 67 20.16 3.83 -19.81
C ALA A 67 19.06 2.98 -19.15
N ASP A 68 18.85 3.13 -17.83
CA ASP A 68 17.80 2.42 -17.10
C ASP A 68 16.39 2.88 -17.52
N ARG A 69 16.18 4.18 -17.76
CA ARG A 69 14.91 4.68 -18.33
C ARG A 69 14.62 4.11 -19.72
N HIS A 70 15.65 3.96 -20.56
CA HIS A 70 15.49 3.30 -21.86
C HIS A 70 15.17 1.80 -21.74
N ARG A 71 15.68 1.13 -20.70
CA ARG A 71 15.33 -0.26 -20.37
C ARG A 71 13.88 -0.40 -19.90
N GLN A 72 13.37 0.61 -19.19
CA GLN A 72 12.04 0.62 -18.59
C GLN A 72 10.95 1.18 -19.50
N ALA A 73 11.28 1.72 -20.68
CA ALA A 73 10.28 2.17 -21.65
C ALA A 73 9.32 1.01 -21.96
N PRO A 74 7.99 1.21 -21.83
CA PRO A 74 7.05 0.10 -21.81
C PRO A 74 7.03 -0.58 -23.19
N ALA A 75 7.19 -1.90 -23.18
CA ALA A 75 6.58 -2.73 -24.21
C ALA A 75 5.07 -2.48 -24.14
N ARG A 76 4.58 -1.52 -24.92
CA ARG A 76 3.15 -1.29 -25.14
C ARG A 76 2.60 -2.63 -25.66
N PRO A 77 1.76 -3.36 -24.90
CA PRO A 77 1.13 -4.55 -25.47
C PRO A 77 0.27 -4.10 -26.66
N PRO A 78 0.21 -4.88 -27.75
CA PRO A 78 -0.63 -4.53 -28.89
C PRO A 78 -2.05 -4.36 -28.37
N ARG A 79 -2.67 -3.22 -28.69
CA ARG A 79 -4.10 -3.03 -28.48
C ARG A 79 -4.77 -4.11 -29.33
N GLY A 80 -5.36 -5.11 -28.67
CA GLY A 80 -6.23 -6.06 -29.33
C GLY A 80 -7.37 -5.30 -29.97
N ASP A 81 -7.27 -5.13 -31.27
CA ASP A 81 -8.37 -4.97 -32.19
C ASP A 81 -9.28 -6.19 -32.02
N GLY A 82 -10.39 -5.97 -31.31
CA GLY A 82 -11.50 -6.90 -31.32
C GLY A 82 -12.06 -6.95 -32.73
N GLU A 83 -11.71 -8.00 -33.47
CA GLU A 83 -12.49 -8.45 -34.60
C GLU A 83 -13.54 -9.45 -34.11
N THR A 84 -14.75 -9.18 -34.56
CA THR A 84 -16.02 -9.89 -34.39
C THR A 84 -16.02 -11.28 -35.00
#